data_AF-A0AAP5H5X1-F1
#
_entry.id   AF-A0AAP5H5X1-F1
#
_cell.length_a   1.000
_cell.length_b   1.000
_cell.length_c   1.000
_cell.angle_alpha   90.00
_cell.angle_beta   90.00
_cell.angle_gamma   90.00
#
_symmetry.space_group_name_H-M   'P 1'
#
loop_
_entity.id
_entity.type
_entity.pdbx_description
1 polymer ?
#
loop_
_entity_poly.entity_id
_entity_poly.type
_entity_poly.pdbx_seq_one_letter_code
_entity_poly.pdbx_strand_id
1 'polypeptide(L)'
;MSIAYHTEIYATNTFRLMANYSGIKDDVAGEELCLHIFAFDAFGTPIFTERLNLENIRKLFAHLNSISIIKEEVAKSSKFIETTNEISMLLDSLKEEDLGVVLNLLNKFKTEDKVIGLLDSLSDLEIENLHGAYHHKLIQSEISNLRSLLNYEDEGNVVEKVKGDLKLKEYSAKQPEKIFQNWIERNLWIFGVEYIKKHDARKIGLFSEGDLLMESVDGYLDLIELKRPSHNLLKFDSSHNCYYPHSDLSMVIGQSLFYLQKLEEYKLNLEREYSIKVIMPRIKIIVGSNRHFDDAQRDCFRILNSKLNSIQVITYDDLVSYGYLILKQYEN
;
A
#
# COMPACT_ATOMS: atom_id res chain seq x y z
N MET A 1 -7.85 41.74 -7.45
CA MET A 1 -6.58 41.51 -6.71
C MET A 1 -6.38 40.00 -6.72
N SER A 2 -5.23 39.49 -7.15
CA SER A 2 -4.99 38.05 -7.15
C SER A 2 -4.91 37.56 -5.71
N ILE A 3 -5.75 36.61 -5.34
CA ILE A 3 -5.68 35.96 -4.03
C ILE A 3 -4.42 35.10 -4.05
N ALA A 4 -3.45 35.39 -3.19
CA ALA A 4 -2.26 34.57 -3.05
C ALA A 4 -2.64 33.30 -2.28
N TYR A 5 -2.70 32.17 -2.98
CA TYR A 5 -2.96 30.87 -2.35
C TYR A 5 -1.66 30.34 -1.75
N HIS A 6 -1.32 30.83 -0.56
CA HIS A 6 -0.21 30.29 0.22
C HIS A 6 -0.62 28.97 0.88
N THR A 7 0.08 27.90 0.56
CA THR A 7 -0.11 26.58 1.19
C THR A 7 1.24 26.05 1.66
N GLU A 8 1.32 25.67 2.92
CA GLU A 8 2.43 24.86 3.43
C GLU A 8 2.29 23.44 2.86
N ILE A 9 3.31 23.00 2.12
CA ILE A 9 3.35 21.67 1.49
C ILE A 9 3.91 20.67 2.49
N TYR A 10 4.96 21.05 3.22
CA TYR A 10 5.69 20.19 4.12
C TYR A 10 6.41 21.02 5.19
N ALA A 11 6.52 20.48 6.40
CA ALA A 11 7.21 21.12 7.50
C ALA A 11 7.95 20.09 8.34
N THR A 12 9.19 20.42 8.69
CA THR A 12 10.01 19.71 9.69
C THR A 12 10.40 20.67 10.80
N ASN A 13 11.12 20.16 11.80
CA ASN A 13 11.73 21.01 12.83
C ASN A 13 12.83 21.93 12.25
N THR A 14 13.36 21.63 11.07
CA THR A 14 14.52 22.31 10.49
C THR A 14 14.19 23.24 9.32
N PHE A 15 13.13 22.97 8.57
CA PHE A 15 12.69 23.83 7.46
C PHE A 15 11.20 23.70 7.17
N ARG A 16 10.67 24.67 6.44
CA ARG A 16 9.29 24.67 5.90
C ARG A 16 9.31 24.86 4.40
N LEU A 17 8.49 24.11 3.68
CA LEU A 17 8.29 24.18 2.24
C LEU A 17 6.90 24.74 1.94
N MET A 18 6.85 25.80 1.14
CA MET A 18 5.65 26.53 0.78
C MET A 18 5.41 26.51 -0.72
N ALA A 19 4.14 26.52 -1.12
CA ALA A 19 3.69 26.81 -2.47
C ALA A 19 2.80 28.05 -2.48
N ASN A 20 2.92 28.86 -3.54
CA ASN A 20 2.03 29.98 -3.81
C ASN A 20 1.67 30.04 -5.29
N TYR A 21 0.37 30.09 -5.60
CA TYR A 21 -0.12 30.31 -6.96
C TYR A 21 -0.43 31.79 -7.20
N SER A 22 0.03 32.31 -8.34
CA SER A 22 -0.25 33.67 -8.82
C SER A 22 -0.85 33.61 -10.23
N GLY A 23 -1.55 34.68 -10.66
CA GLY A 23 -2.27 34.68 -11.95
C GLY A 23 -3.69 34.10 -11.90
N ILE A 24 -4.26 34.00 -10.70
CA ILE A 24 -5.68 33.65 -10.47
C ILE A 24 -6.49 34.93 -10.28
N LYS A 25 -7.57 35.08 -11.04
CA LYS A 25 -8.50 36.21 -10.96
C LYS A 25 -9.93 35.68 -10.94
N ASP A 26 -10.71 36.09 -9.95
CA ASP A 26 -12.12 35.69 -9.77
C ASP A 26 -12.31 34.16 -9.78
N ASP A 27 -11.40 33.44 -9.10
CA ASP A 27 -11.32 31.97 -9.04
C ASP A 27 -11.10 31.26 -10.40
N VAL A 28 -10.71 32.02 -11.42
CA VAL A 28 -10.34 31.49 -12.74
C VAL A 28 -8.83 31.66 -12.93
N ALA A 29 -8.16 30.56 -13.27
CA ALA A 29 -6.76 30.58 -13.66
C ALA A 29 -6.62 31.11 -15.09
N GLY A 30 -5.80 32.17 -15.26
CA GLY A 30 -5.45 32.69 -16.58
C GLY A 30 -4.24 32.02 -17.21
N GLU A 31 -3.87 32.41 -18.43
CA GLU A 31 -2.68 31.91 -19.12
C GLU A 31 -1.37 32.31 -18.42
N GLU A 32 -1.41 33.32 -17.55
CA GLU A 32 -0.27 33.79 -16.75
C GLU A 32 -0.12 33.04 -15.41
N LEU A 33 -0.86 31.95 -15.19
CA LEU A 33 -0.75 31.15 -13.96
C LEU A 33 0.70 30.74 -13.70
N CYS A 34 1.21 31.08 -12.51
CA CYS A 34 2.52 30.70 -12.04
C CYS A 34 2.43 30.04 -10.67
N LEU A 35 3.34 29.10 -10.41
CA LEU A 35 3.52 28.45 -9.12
C LEU A 35 4.90 28.83 -8.59
N HIS A 36 4.94 29.41 -7.41
CA HIS A 36 6.16 29.67 -6.67
C HIS A 36 6.30 28.61 -5.59
N ILE A 37 7.40 27.87 -5.60
CA ILE A 37 7.75 26.91 -4.55
C ILE A 37 8.95 27.48 -3.82
N PHE A 38 8.91 27.56 -2.50
CA PHE A 38 10.02 28.12 -1.74
C PHE A 38 10.12 27.47 -0.37
N ALA A 39 11.34 27.32 0.13
CA ALA A 39 11.60 26.80 1.46
C ALA A 39 12.42 27.80 2.28
N PHE A 40 12.21 27.78 3.59
CA PHE A 40 12.99 28.55 4.55
C PHE A 40 13.32 27.70 5.79
N ASP A 41 14.44 28.02 6.44
CA ASP A 41 14.88 27.33 7.66
C ASP A 41 14.06 27.76 8.89
N ALA A 42 14.34 27.17 10.04
CA ALA A 42 13.70 27.50 11.31
C ALA A 42 13.85 28.99 11.73
N PHE A 43 14.81 29.71 11.16
CA PHE A 43 15.09 31.13 11.42
C PHE A 43 14.47 32.06 10.36
N GLY A 44 13.77 31.51 9.36
CA GLY A 44 13.16 32.25 8.26
C GLY A 44 14.13 32.60 7.12
N THR A 45 15.33 32.02 7.09
CA THR A 45 16.29 32.20 6.00
C THR A 45 15.83 31.40 4.78
N PRO A 46 15.71 32.00 3.58
CA PRO A 46 15.37 31.25 2.37
C PRO A 46 16.44 30.20 2.06
N ILE A 47 16.02 28.95 1.90
CA ILE A 47 16.86 27.80 1.50
C ILE A 47 16.73 27.56 0.00
N PHE A 48 15.51 27.71 -0.52
CA PHE A 48 15.16 27.35 -1.89
C PHE A 48 14.02 28.25 -2.38
N THR A 49 14.03 28.65 -3.64
CA THR A 49 12.92 29.36 -4.27
C THR A 49 12.95 29.08 -5.76
N GLU A 50 11.84 28.59 -6.30
CA GLU A 50 11.69 28.27 -7.71
C GLU A 50 10.34 28.79 -8.23
N ARG A 51 10.32 29.21 -9.49
CA ARG A 51 9.10 29.68 -10.16
C ARG A 51 8.83 28.82 -11.38
N LEU A 52 7.64 28.22 -11.41
CA LEU A 52 7.14 27.43 -12.53
C LEU A 52 6.07 28.21 -13.29
N ASN A 53 6.20 28.21 -14.62
CA ASN A 53 5.17 28.71 -15.54
C ASN A 53 4.09 27.64 -15.78
N LEU A 54 3.00 28.01 -16.46
CA LEU A 54 1.88 27.10 -16.74
C LEU A 54 2.29 25.79 -17.42
N GLU A 55 3.23 25.82 -18.38
CA GLU A 55 3.71 24.62 -19.06
C GLU A 55 4.43 23.67 -18.10
N ASN A 56 5.35 24.19 -17.29
CA ASN A 56 6.09 23.41 -16.31
C ASN A 56 5.20 22.93 -15.15
N ILE A 57 4.18 23.71 -14.76
CA ILE A 57 3.16 23.26 -13.81
C ILE A 57 2.39 22.05 -14.36
N ARG A 58 2.04 22.06 -15.65
CA ARG A 58 1.37 20.91 -16.30
C ARG A 58 2.28 19.69 -16.36
N LYS A 59 3.56 19.87 -16.70
CA LYS A 59 4.55 18.77 -16.69
C LYS A 59 4.75 18.22 -15.29
N LEU A 60 4.90 19.08 -14.29
CA LEU A 60 5.00 18.69 -12.88
C LEU A 60 3.73 17.96 -12.42
N PHE A 61 2.54 18.44 -12.77
CA PHE A 61 1.28 17.78 -12.46
C PHE A 61 1.18 16.40 -13.14
N ALA A 62 1.54 16.28 -14.42
CA ALA A 62 1.54 15.01 -15.13
C ALA A 62 2.53 14.01 -14.50
N HIS A 63 3.73 14.48 -14.15
CA HIS A 63 4.75 13.67 -13.49
C HIS A 63 4.35 13.25 -12.07
N LEU A 64 3.84 14.18 -11.27
CA LEU A 64 3.33 13.87 -9.94
C LEU A 64 2.11 12.94 -10.00
N ASN A 65 1.26 13.04 -11.01
CA ASN A 65 0.17 12.08 -11.22
C ASN A 65 0.68 10.70 -11.69
N SER A 66 1.79 10.63 -12.43
CA SER A 66 2.37 9.33 -12.80
C SER A 66 3.02 8.61 -11.61
N ILE A 67 3.45 9.36 -10.59
CA ILE A 67 4.06 8.81 -9.37
C ILE A 67 2.99 8.59 -8.28
N SER A 68 2.00 9.48 -8.19
CA SER A 68 0.92 9.44 -7.21
C SER A 68 -0.26 8.62 -7.75
N ILE A 69 -0.15 7.30 -7.67
CA ILE A 69 -1.20 6.34 -8.07
C ILE A 69 -2.44 6.41 -7.15
N ILE A 70 -2.41 7.19 -6.05
CA ILE A 70 -3.50 7.22 -5.07
C ILE A 70 -3.99 8.65 -4.83
N LYS A 71 -5.17 8.98 -5.38
CA LYS A 71 -5.93 10.19 -5.00
C LYS A 71 -6.87 9.87 -3.84
N GLU A 72 -6.49 10.27 -2.63
CA GLU A 72 -7.46 10.54 -1.56
C GLU A 72 -7.99 11.97 -1.74
N GLU A 73 -9.29 12.14 -2.02
CA GLU A 73 -9.90 13.47 -2.17
C GLU A 73 -10.03 14.25 -0.85
N VAL A 74 -9.68 13.66 0.31
CA VAL A 74 -9.94 14.30 1.62
C VAL A 74 -8.75 14.24 2.59
N ALA A 75 -7.66 13.53 2.28
CA ALA A 75 -6.48 13.49 3.15
C ALA A 75 -5.22 13.94 2.39
N LYS A 76 -4.66 15.07 2.84
CA LYS A 76 -3.29 15.45 2.54
C LYS A 76 -2.36 14.46 3.25
N SER A 77 -2.14 13.30 2.66
CA SER A 77 -1.02 12.43 3.03
C SER A 77 0.28 13.18 2.69
N SER A 78 0.86 13.85 3.67
CA SER A 78 2.09 14.64 3.58
C SER A 78 3.37 13.79 3.62
N LYS A 79 3.29 12.48 3.36
CA LYS A 79 4.49 11.69 3.10
C LYS A 79 4.86 11.80 1.62
N PHE A 80 5.53 12.90 1.30
CA PHE A 80 6.62 12.78 0.35
C PHE A 80 7.61 11.81 0.98
N ILE A 81 7.74 10.62 0.39
CA ILE A 81 8.88 9.76 0.68
C ILE A 81 10.07 10.54 0.15
N GLU A 82 10.84 11.16 1.05
CA GLU A 82 12.13 11.74 0.72
C GLU A 82 12.96 10.64 0.04
N THR A 83 13.29 10.84 -1.23
CA THR A 83 14.24 10.03 -2.01
C THR A 83 15.56 9.83 -1.26
N THR A 84 15.91 10.72 -0.33
CA THR A 84 17.04 10.58 0.59
C THR A 84 16.93 9.38 1.53
N ASN A 85 15.72 9.06 2.02
CA ASN A 85 15.50 7.87 2.85
C ASN A 85 15.56 6.59 2.00
N GLU A 86 15.07 6.63 0.76
CA GLU A 86 15.20 5.51 -0.19
C GLU A 86 16.66 5.24 -0.53
N ILE A 87 17.45 6.29 -0.78
CA ILE A 87 18.90 6.18 -1.00
C ILE A 87 19.60 5.64 0.26
N SER A 88 19.26 6.14 1.46
CA SER A 88 19.84 5.64 2.71
C SER A 88 19.51 4.16 2.95
N MET A 89 18.27 3.74 2.65
CA MET A 89 17.84 2.34 2.76
C MET A 89 18.44 1.44 1.67
N LEU A 90 18.66 1.98 0.46
CA LEU A 90 19.39 1.32 -0.64
C LEU A 90 20.83 0.97 -0.21
N LEU A 91 21.51 1.91 0.46
CA LEU A 91 22.90 1.75 0.92
C LEU A 91 23.04 0.70 2.02
N ASP A 92 22.13 0.68 2.99
CA ASP A 92 22.17 -0.26 4.11
C ASP A 92 21.82 -1.70 3.72
N SER A 93 21.19 -1.90 2.56
CA SER A 93 20.56 -3.17 2.23
C SER A 93 21.31 -4.00 1.18
N LEU A 94 22.23 -3.42 0.39
CA LEU A 94 22.97 -4.13 -0.69
C LEU A 94 23.92 -5.20 -0.08
N LYS A 95 24.06 -6.38 -0.72
CA LYS A 95 24.90 -7.49 -0.22
C LYS A 95 26.36 -7.36 -0.68
N GLU A 96 27.29 -8.03 0.01
CA GLU A 96 28.75 -7.86 -0.11
C GLU A 96 29.34 -7.78 -1.54
N GLU A 97 28.82 -8.54 -2.52
CA GLU A 97 29.31 -8.48 -3.92
C GLU A 97 28.86 -7.20 -4.67
N ASP A 98 27.62 -6.76 -4.49
CA ASP A 98 27.10 -5.50 -5.05
C ASP A 98 27.62 -4.28 -4.26
N LEU A 99 27.81 -4.47 -2.94
CA LEU A 99 28.34 -3.46 -2.02
C LEU A 99 29.76 -3.04 -2.42
N GLY A 100 30.60 -3.96 -2.91
CA GLY A 100 31.97 -3.65 -3.31
C GLY A 100 32.09 -2.75 -4.54
N VAL A 101 31.17 -2.90 -5.50
CA VAL A 101 31.12 -2.08 -6.72
C VAL A 101 30.46 -0.74 -6.42
N VAL A 102 29.32 -0.76 -5.72
CA VAL A 102 28.57 0.45 -5.37
C VAL A 102 29.32 1.30 -4.33
N LEU A 103 29.97 0.72 -3.32
CA LEU A 103 30.83 1.47 -2.38
C LEU A 103 32.11 2.00 -3.05
N ASN A 104 32.68 1.32 -4.05
CA ASN A 104 33.81 1.89 -4.80
C ASN A 104 33.37 3.10 -5.64
N LEU A 105 32.16 3.05 -6.21
CA LEU A 105 31.58 4.17 -6.95
C LEU A 105 31.22 5.31 -5.99
N LEU A 106 30.54 5.05 -4.88
CA LEU A 106 30.13 6.06 -3.91
C LEU A 106 31.31 6.65 -3.11
N ASN A 107 32.34 5.87 -2.78
CA ASN A 107 33.55 6.40 -2.14
C ASN A 107 34.35 7.34 -3.07
N LYS A 108 34.20 7.21 -4.40
CA LYS A 108 34.73 8.20 -5.35
C LYS A 108 33.92 9.49 -5.37
N PHE A 109 32.69 9.49 -4.85
CA PHE A 109 31.71 10.55 -5.02
C PHE A 109 31.14 11.05 -3.68
N LYS A 110 31.92 11.89 -2.99
CA LYS A 110 31.64 12.42 -1.64
C LYS A 110 30.49 13.46 -1.51
N THR A 111 29.75 13.80 -2.58
CA THR A 111 28.73 14.88 -2.56
C THR A 111 27.51 14.52 -3.42
N GLU A 112 26.32 15.01 -3.04
CA GLU A 112 25.04 14.77 -3.75
C GLU A 112 25.12 15.03 -5.27
N ASP A 113 25.82 16.10 -5.69
CA ASP A 113 26.02 16.44 -7.11
C ASP A 113 26.67 15.32 -7.94
N LYS A 114 27.47 14.47 -7.30
CA LYS A 114 28.16 13.37 -7.96
C LYS A 114 27.34 12.08 -8.00
N VAL A 115 26.36 11.94 -7.11
CA VAL A 115 25.34 10.87 -7.19
C VAL A 115 24.38 11.19 -8.34
N ILE A 116 24.00 12.46 -8.50
CA ILE A 116 23.23 12.95 -9.66
C ILE A 116 23.99 12.68 -10.96
N GLY A 117 25.29 13.05 -11.03
CA GLY A 117 26.10 12.77 -12.21
C GLY A 117 26.31 11.26 -12.51
N LEU A 118 26.19 10.39 -11.51
CA LEU A 118 26.22 8.94 -11.69
C LEU A 118 24.89 8.43 -12.26
N LEU A 119 23.76 8.91 -11.73
CA LEU A 119 22.43 8.61 -12.24
C LEU A 119 22.25 9.11 -13.69
N ASP A 120 22.76 10.30 -14.01
CA ASP A 120 22.79 10.86 -15.36
C ASP A 120 23.69 10.08 -16.34
N SER A 121 24.63 9.28 -15.82
CA SER A 121 25.51 8.44 -16.61
C SER A 121 24.96 7.05 -16.90
N LEU A 122 23.89 6.65 -16.19
CA LEU A 122 23.20 5.39 -16.43
C LEU A 122 22.27 5.53 -17.63
N SER A 123 22.24 4.50 -18.48
CA SER A 123 21.22 4.38 -19.51
C SER A 123 19.84 4.12 -18.90
N ASP A 124 18.78 4.45 -19.65
CA ASP A 124 17.40 4.17 -19.25
C ASP A 124 17.20 2.68 -18.88
N LEU A 125 17.89 1.77 -19.57
CA LEU A 125 17.86 0.34 -19.31
C LEU A 125 18.52 -0.04 -17.96
N GLU A 126 19.63 0.62 -17.60
CA GLU A 126 20.30 0.38 -16.31
C GLU A 126 19.47 0.92 -15.15
N ILE A 127 18.78 2.06 -15.35
CA ILE A 127 17.84 2.61 -14.38
C ILE A 127 16.63 1.68 -14.21
N GLU A 128 16.08 1.16 -15.30
CA GLU A 128 14.96 0.21 -15.28
C GLU A 128 15.33 -1.09 -14.56
N ASN A 129 16.53 -1.62 -14.81
CA ASN A 129 17.04 -2.81 -14.13
C ASN A 129 17.26 -2.59 -12.62
N LEU A 130 17.80 -1.43 -12.22
CA LEU A 130 17.97 -1.07 -10.81
C LEU A 130 16.62 -0.94 -10.10
N HIS A 131 15.65 -0.31 -10.75
CA HIS A 131 14.29 -0.19 -10.24
C HIS A 131 13.64 -1.58 -10.05
N GLY A 132 13.78 -2.48 -11.03
CA GLY A 132 13.30 -3.87 -10.93
C GLY A 132 13.94 -4.65 -9.78
N ALA A 133 15.27 -4.56 -9.62
CA ALA A 133 15.99 -5.22 -8.53
C ALA A 133 15.58 -4.69 -7.15
N TYR A 134 15.33 -3.40 -7.03
CA TYR A 134 14.82 -2.79 -5.80
C TYR A 134 13.42 -3.32 -5.43
N HIS A 135 12.49 -3.32 -6.38
CA HIS A 135 11.13 -3.85 -6.16
C HIS A 135 11.14 -5.32 -5.76
N HIS A 136 11.92 -6.15 -6.46
CA HIS A 136 12.08 -7.57 -6.10
C HIS A 136 12.53 -7.72 -4.64
N LYS A 137 13.54 -6.95 -4.22
CA LYS A 137 14.07 -7.01 -2.86
C LYS A 137 13.09 -6.50 -1.80
N LEU A 138 12.38 -5.41 -2.10
CA LEU A 138 11.34 -4.86 -1.22
C LEU A 138 10.26 -5.92 -0.99
N ILE A 139 9.72 -6.49 -2.07
CA ILE A 139 8.73 -7.57 -2.02
C ILE A 139 9.26 -8.76 -1.21
N GLN A 140 10.51 -9.17 -1.43
CA GLN A 140 11.14 -10.27 -0.69
C GLN A 140 11.26 -9.99 0.80
N SER A 141 11.65 -8.77 1.17
CA SER A 141 11.70 -8.31 2.56
C SER A 141 10.31 -8.35 3.20
N GLU A 142 9.31 -7.82 2.52
CA GLU A 142 7.95 -7.74 3.05
C GLU A 142 7.28 -9.11 3.20
N ILE A 143 7.54 -10.05 2.29
CA ILE A 143 7.10 -11.45 2.44
C ILE A 143 7.80 -12.11 3.64
N SER A 144 9.10 -11.86 3.82
CA SER A 144 9.81 -12.33 5.01
C SER A 144 9.23 -11.73 6.29
N ASN A 145 8.85 -10.45 6.27
CA ASN A 145 8.21 -9.78 7.39
C ASN A 145 6.86 -10.41 7.73
N LEU A 146 6.00 -10.67 6.73
CA LEU A 146 4.73 -11.36 6.94
C LEU A 146 4.92 -12.75 7.58
N ARG A 147 5.89 -13.53 7.09
CA ARG A 147 6.21 -14.86 7.67
C ARG A 147 6.62 -14.76 9.13
N SER A 148 7.45 -13.77 9.48
CA SER A 148 7.84 -13.53 10.87
C SER A 148 6.64 -13.13 11.74
N LEU A 149 5.74 -12.28 11.23
CA LEU A 149 4.50 -11.92 11.93
C LEU A 149 3.62 -13.15 12.20
N LEU A 150 3.46 -14.03 11.21
CA LEU A 150 2.70 -15.28 11.36
C LEU A 150 3.34 -16.21 12.40
N ASN A 151 4.66 -16.36 12.40
CA ASN A 151 5.34 -17.17 13.41
C ASN A 151 5.16 -16.59 14.82
N TYR A 152 5.18 -15.26 14.98
CA TYR A 152 4.95 -14.64 16.27
C TYR A 152 3.49 -14.75 16.74
N GLU A 153 2.54 -14.81 15.80
CA GLU A 153 1.12 -15.09 16.09
C GLU A 153 0.93 -16.54 16.54
N ASP A 154 1.58 -17.51 15.88
CA ASP A 154 1.56 -18.93 16.26
C ASP A 154 2.11 -19.14 17.68
N GLU A 155 3.11 -18.36 18.08
CA GLU A 155 3.69 -18.37 19.43
C GLU A 155 2.84 -17.62 20.47
N GLY A 156 1.75 -16.96 20.05
CA GLY A 156 0.83 -16.23 20.92
C GLY A 156 1.34 -14.88 21.45
N ASN A 157 2.48 -14.38 20.96
CA ASN A 157 3.18 -13.22 21.52
C ASN A 157 3.46 -12.10 20.51
N VAL A 158 2.71 -12.05 19.40
CA VAL A 158 2.93 -11.10 18.28
C VAL A 158 3.04 -9.64 18.72
N VAL A 159 2.19 -9.18 19.65
CA VAL A 159 2.18 -7.78 20.09
C VAL A 159 3.48 -7.39 20.81
N GLU A 160 4.06 -8.30 21.58
CA GLU A 160 5.30 -8.04 22.33
C GLU A 160 6.53 -8.20 21.42
N LYS A 161 6.58 -9.27 20.64
CA LYS A 161 7.72 -9.56 19.76
C LYS A 161 7.88 -8.52 18.66
N VAL A 162 6.79 -8.07 18.05
CA VAL A 162 6.82 -7.03 17.01
C VAL A 162 7.36 -5.70 17.53
N LYS A 163 7.12 -5.35 18.80
CA LYS A 163 7.68 -4.11 19.39
C LYS A 163 9.19 -4.18 19.58
N GLY A 164 9.73 -5.36 19.86
CA GLY A 164 11.16 -5.58 20.06
C GLY A 164 11.94 -5.80 18.77
N ASP A 165 11.26 -6.17 17.68
CA ASP A 165 11.87 -6.40 16.38
C ASP A 165 12.01 -5.09 15.59
N LEU A 166 13.26 -4.69 15.32
CA LEU A 166 13.58 -3.46 14.59
C LEU A 166 12.97 -3.42 13.18
N LYS A 167 12.78 -4.58 12.53
CA LYS A 167 12.20 -4.70 11.19
C LYS A 167 10.68 -4.65 11.21
N LEU A 168 10.05 -5.12 12.27
CA LEU A 168 8.59 -5.25 12.33
C LEU A 168 7.91 -4.16 13.17
N LYS A 169 8.67 -3.38 13.94
CA LYS A 169 8.14 -2.32 14.82
C LYS A 169 7.18 -1.36 14.13
N GLU A 170 7.33 -1.15 12.83
CA GLU A 170 6.49 -0.25 12.04
C GLU A 170 5.05 -0.75 11.85
N TYR A 171 4.83 -2.05 11.98
CA TYR A 171 3.48 -2.65 11.98
C TYR A 171 2.91 -2.77 13.39
N SER A 172 3.67 -2.42 14.43
CA SER A 172 3.27 -2.62 15.82
C SER A 172 1.93 -1.95 16.15
N ALA A 173 1.08 -2.69 16.85
CA ALA A 173 -0.21 -2.22 17.33
C ALA A 173 -0.54 -2.91 18.65
N LYS A 174 -1.54 -2.38 19.37
CA LYS A 174 -1.99 -2.97 20.64
C LYS A 174 -2.80 -4.25 20.45
N GLN A 175 -3.36 -4.45 19.26
CA GLN A 175 -4.19 -5.60 18.92
C GLN A 175 -3.52 -6.39 17.79
N PRO A 176 -3.44 -7.74 17.88
CA PRO A 176 -2.87 -8.57 16.83
C PRO A 176 -3.47 -8.31 15.44
N GLU A 177 -4.80 -8.22 15.35
CA GLU A 177 -5.50 -7.96 14.07
C GLU A 177 -5.01 -6.68 13.40
N LYS A 178 -4.83 -5.61 14.19
CA LYS A 178 -4.33 -4.33 13.68
C LYS A 178 -2.88 -4.41 13.20
N ILE A 179 -2.06 -5.31 13.74
CA ILE A 179 -0.69 -5.54 13.24
C ILE A 179 -0.73 -6.09 11.81
N PHE A 180 -1.57 -7.10 11.57
CA PHE A 180 -1.75 -7.67 10.24
C PHE A 180 -2.41 -6.69 9.27
N GLN A 181 -3.40 -5.91 9.74
CA GLN A 181 -3.96 -4.82 8.95
C GLN A 181 -2.88 -3.80 8.54
N ASN A 182 -2.03 -3.36 9.47
CA ASN A 182 -0.96 -2.41 9.16
C ASN A 182 0.00 -2.96 8.09
N TRP A 183 0.30 -4.27 8.13
CA TRP A 183 1.11 -4.92 7.10
C TRP A 183 0.39 -4.93 5.74
N ILE A 184 -0.89 -5.34 5.70
CA ILE A 184 -1.67 -5.41 4.46
C ILE A 184 -1.87 -4.02 3.84
N GLU A 185 -2.18 -3.00 4.63
CA GLU A 185 -2.37 -1.63 4.15
C GLU A 185 -1.10 -1.03 3.52
N ARG A 186 0.08 -1.46 3.98
CA ARG A 186 1.37 -1.07 3.39
C ARG A 186 1.73 -1.91 2.16
N ASN A 187 1.17 -3.10 2.05
CA ASN A 187 1.53 -4.09 1.05
C ASN A 187 0.36 -4.46 0.14
N LEU A 188 -0.43 -3.47 -0.31
CA LEU A 188 -1.58 -3.70 -1.19
C LEU A 188 -1.21 -4.39 -2.51
N TRP A 189 0.06 -4.28 -2.93
CA TRP A 189 0.62 -5.01 -4.07
C TRP A 189 0.46 -6.53 -3.95
N ILE A 190 0.24 -7.06 -2.74
CA ILE A 190 0.02 -8.49 -2.49
C ILE A 190 -1.22 -9.03 -3.20
N PHE A 191 -2.18 -8.16 -3.51
CA PHE A 191 -3.37 -8.51 -4.26
C PHE A 191 -3.19 -8.36 -5.80
N GLY A 192 -1.99 -8.01 -6.24
CA GLY A 192 -1.63 -7.91 -7.66
C GLY A 192 -2.01 -6.57 -8.30
N VAL A 193 -1.99 -6.55 -9.63
CA VAL A 193 -2.21 -5.35 -10.46
C VAL A 193 -3.69 -5.08 -10.77
N GLU A 194 -4.60 -5.85 -10.16
CA GLU A 194 -6.04 -5.77 -10.46
C GLU A 194 -6.68 -4.50 -9.90
N TYR A 195 -6.04 -3.81 -8.96
CA TYR A 195 -6.59 -2.65 -8.25
C TYR A 195 -6.02 -1.32 -8.73
N ILE A 196 -6.92 -0.36 -8.90
CA ILE A 196 -6.61 1.01 -9.34
C ILE A 196 -6.75 2.04 -8.22
N LYS A 197 -7.63 1.80 -7.23
CA LYS A 197 -7.90 2.80 -6.19
C LYS A 197 -8.40 2.17 -4.89
N LYS A 198 -7.91 2.68 -3.76
CA LYS A 198 -8.51 2.47 -2.43
C LYS A 198 -9.51 3.59 -2.14
N HIS A 199 -10.69 3.24 -1.65
CA HIS A 199 -11.77 4.14 -1.24
C HIS A 199 -11.93 4.15 0.28
N ASP A 200 -12.47 5.24 0.83
CA ASP A 200 -12.74 5.32 2.28
C ASP A 200 -14.04 4.57 2.63
N ALA A 201 -13.88 3.34 3.11
CA ALA A 201 -15.00 2.49 3.50
C ALA A 201 -15.91 3.16 4.56
N ARG A 202 -15.38 4.06 5.40
CA ARG A 202 -16.17 4.69 6.48
C ARG A 202 -17.29 5.58 5.98
N LYS A 203 -17.19 6.12 4.76
CA LYS A 203 -18.26 6.95 4.19
C LYS A 203 -19.56 6.17 3.98
N ILE A 204 -19.47 4.84 3.94
CA ILE A 204 -20.60 3.94 3.76
C ILE A 204 -21.26 3.61 5.11
N GLY A 205 -20.69 4.09 6.24
CA GLY A 205 -21.30 4.10 7.57
C GLY A 205 -21.52 2.72 8.20
N LEU A 206 -21.10 1.65 7.52
CA LEU A 206 -21.40 0.25 7.88
C LEU A 206 -20.13 -0.59 8.08
N PHE A 207 -18.98 -0.06 7.68
CA PHE A 207 -17.71 -0.78 7.66
C PHE A 207 -16.83 -0.39 8.85
N SER A 208 -16.02 -1.34 9.29
CA SER A 208 -15.07 -1.17 10.38
C SER A 208 -13.84 -0.38 9.91
N GLU A 209 -13.00 0.07 10.85
CA GLU A 209 -11.69 0.67 10.52
C GLU A 209 -10.73 -0.33 9.86
N GLY A 210 -11.02 -1.63 9.94
CA GLY A 210 -10.24 -2.72 9.36
C GLY A 210 -10.45 -2.93 7.87
N ASP A 211 -11.57 -2.47 7.34
CA ASP A 211 -12.07 -2.93 6.04
C ASP A 211 -11.50 -2.05 4.92
N LEU A 212 -11.01 -2.67 3.85
CA LEU A 212 -10.44 -1.97 2.70
C LEU A 212 -11.41 -2.03 1.53
N LEU A 213 -11.83 -0.88 1.01
CA LEU A 213 -12.67 -0.84 -0.18
C LEU A 213 -11.82 -0.54 -1.41
N MET A 214 -11.65 -1.51 -2.30
CA MET A 214 -10.73 -1.47 -3.43
C MET A 214 -11.48 -1.50 -4.75
N GLU A 215 -11.21 -0.57 -5.64
CA GLU A 215 -11.73 -0.56 -7.00
C GLU A 215 -10.74 -1.25 -7.93
N SER A 216 -11.26 -2.16 -8.74
CA SER A 216 -10.49 -2.94 -9.70
C SER A 216 -10.62 -2.39 -11.12
N VAL A 217 -9.65 -2.73 -11.98
CA VAL A 217 -9.53 -2.27 -13.37
C VAL A 217 -10.76 -2.56 -14.23
N ASP A 218 -11.53 -3.60 -13.89
CA ASP A 218 -12.75 -4.04 -14.57
C ASP A 218 -14.02 -3.33 -14.04
N GLY A 219 -13.88 -2.40 -13.08
CA GLY A 219 -14.99 -1.65 -12.48
C GLY A 219 -15.71 -2.40 -11.35
N TYR A 220 -15.14 -3.49 -10.83
CA TYR A 220 -15.66 -4.14 -9.63
C TYR A 220 -15.14 -3.45 -8.36
N LEU A 221 -15.94 -3.54 -7.31
CA LEU A 221 -15.63 -2.98 -5.99
C LEU A 221 -15.46 -4.12 -4.99
N ASP A 222 -14.25 -4.26 -4.47
CA ASP A 222 -13.87 -5.35 -3.58
C ASP A 222 -13.74 -4.81 -2.15
N LEU A 223 -14.53 -5.36 -1.24
CA LEU A 223 -14.31 -5.17 0.19
C LEU A 223 -13.34 -6.23 0.68
N ILE A 224 -12.20 -5.83 1.24
CA ILE A 224 -11.26 -6.72 1.89
C ILE A 224 -11.56 -6.70 3.38
N GLU A 225 -12.16 -7.79 3.87
CA GLU A 225 -12.45 -8.02 5.28
C GLU A 225 -11.27 -8.75 5.92
N LEU A 226 -10.69 -8.18 6.98
CA LEU A 226 -9.53 -8.75 7.66
C LEU A 226 -9.94 -9.36 8.99
N LYS A 227 -9.47 -10.58 9.26
CA LYS A 227 -9.54 -11.24 10.57
C LYS A 227 -8.18 -11.81 10.93
N ARG A 228 -7.99 -12.17 12.20
CA ARG A 228 -6.69 -12.70 12.68
C ARG A 228 -6.28 -14.01 11.99
N PRO A 229 -4.97 -14.25 11.80
CA PRO A 229 -4.46 -15.55 11.32
C PRO A 229 -4.75 -16.70 12.28
N SER A 230 -4.97 -16.43 13.57
CA SER A 230 -5.28 -17.45 14.58
C SER A 230 -6.72 -17.98 14.52
N HIS A 231 -7.58 -17.49 13.60
CA HIS A 231 -8.95 -17.97 13.47
C HIS A 231 -8.98 -19.42 12.97
N ASN A 232 -9.83 -20.25 13.58
CA ASN A 232 -10.02 -21.62 13.12
C ASN A 232 -10.89 -21.62 11.86
N LEU A 233 -10.45 -22.32 10.82
CA LEU A 233 -11.13 -22.31 9.53
C LEU A 233 -12.08 -23.50 9.35
N LEU A 234 -11.63 -24.69 9.72
CA LEU A 234 -12.36 -25.94 9.51
C LEU A 234 -12.48 -26.73 10.81
N LYS A 235 -13.54 -27.53 10.90
CA LYS A 235 -13.77 -28.51 11.95
C LYS A 235 -14.10 -29.86 11.31
N PHE A 236 -13.68 -30.93 11.97
CA PHE A 236 -13.96 -32.29 11.53
C PHE A 236 -15.23 -32.83 12.19
N ASP A 237 -16.12 -33.43 11.41
CA ASP A 237 -17.24 -34.21 11.90
C ASP A 237 -16.93 -35.71 11.76
N SER A 238 -16.74 -36.37 12.92
CA SER A 238 -16.48 -37.80 12.98
C SER A 238 -17.66 -38.67 12.52
N SER A 239 -18.89 -38.14 12.55
CA SER A 239 -20.11 -38.89 12.22
C SER A 239 -20.25 -39.08 10.71
N HIS A 240 -19.87 -38.07 9.94
CA HIS A 240 -19.95 -38.04 8.48
C HIS A 240 -18.57 -38.11 7.80
N ASN A 241 -17.49 -38.19 8.58
CA ASN A 241 -16.10 -38.26 8.12
C ASN A 241 -15.75 -37.14 7.13
N CYS A 242 -16.14 -35.91 7.46
CA CYS A 242 -15.94 -34.75 6.60
C CYS A 242 -15.51 -33.51 7.37
N TYR A 243 -14.83 -32.60 6.67
CA TYR A 243 -14.54 -31.27 7.18
C TYR A 243 -15.67 -30.31 6.80
N TYR A 244 -15.96 -29.37 7.70
CA TYR A 244 -16.92 -28.30 7.48
C TYR A 244 -16.38 -26.98 8.06
N PRO A 245 -16.91 -25.82 7.65
CA PRO A 245 -16.47 -24.53 8.18
C PRO A 245 -16.60 -24.47 9.71
N HIS A 246 -15.54 -24.05 10.39
CA HIS A 246 -15.59 -23.76 11.82
C HIS A 246 -16.53 -22.57 12.09
N SER A 247 -16.97 -22.40 13.34
CA SER A 247 -17.87 -21.30 13.73
C SER A 247 -17.25 -19.93 13.44
N ASP A 248 -15.95 -19.79 13.67
CA ASP A 248 -15.20 -18.55 13.40
C ASP A 248 -15.31 -18.16 11.92
N LEU A 249 -14.98 -19.08 11.00
CA LEU A 249 -15.11 -18.84 9.56
C LEU A 249 -16.57 -18.61 9.15
N SER A 250 -17.51 -19.39 9.69
CA SER A 250 -18.93 -19.26 9.38
C SER A 250 -19.48 -17.87 9.74
N MET A 251 -19.06 -17.32 10.88
CA MET A 251 -19.43 -15.98 11.33
C MET A 251 -18.90 -14.90 10.39
N VAL A 252 -17.66 -15.02 9.94
CA VAL A 252 -17.03 -14.06 9.01
C VAL A 252 -17.67 -14.11 7.63
N ILE A 253 -18.03 -15.31 7.14
CA ILE A 253 -18.81 -15.47 5.90
C ILE A 253 -20.19 -14.81 6.06
N GLY A 254 -20.87 -15.00 7.20
CA GLY A 254 -22.15 -14.35 7.49
C GLY A 254 -22.06 -12.82 7.51
N GLN A 255 -21.02 -12.27 8.17
CA GLN A 255 -20.72 -10.83 8.19
C GLN A 255 -20.48 -10.31 6.76
N SER A 256 -19.74 -11.06 5.95
CA SER A 256 -19.45 -10.71 4.56
C SER A 256 -20.71 -10.72 3.71
N LEU A 257 -21.59 -11.72 3.84
CA LEU A 257 -22.88 -11.73 3.14
C LEU A 257 -23.72 -10.49 3.47
N PHE A 258 -23.73 -10.07 4.74
CA PHE A 258 -24.41 -8.84 5.14
C PHE A 258 -23.78 -7.60 4.49
N TYR A 259 -22.45 -7.49 4.46
CA TYR A 259 -21.75 -6.40 3.79
C TYR A 259 -21.97 -6.38 2.27
N LEU A 260 -22.02 -7.56 1.64
CA LEU A 260 -22.27 -7.68 0.21
C LEU A 260 -23.66 -7.12 -0.14
N GLN A 261 -24.69 -7.54 0.62
CA GLN A 261 -26.04 -7.00 0.46
C GLN A 261 -26.05 -5.47 0.63
N LYS A 262 -25.31 -4.95 1.61
CA LYS A 262 -25.22 -3.50 1.81
C LYS A 262 -24.53 -2.80 0.64
N LEU A 263 -23.40 -3.28 0.16
CA LEU A 263 -22.75 -2.70 -1.00
C LEU A 263 -23.66 -2.69 -2.23
N GLU A 264 -24.50 -3.72 -2.42
CA GLU A 264 -25.52 -3.75 -3.47
C GLU A 264 -26.60 -2.67 -3.27
N GLU A 265 -27.11 -2.50 -2.04
CA GLU A 265 -28.09 -1.46 -1.70
C GLU A 265 -27.53 -0.03 -1.89
N TYR A 266 -26.26 0.18 -1.55
CA TYR A 266 -25.58 1.47 -1.65
C TYR A 266 -24.95 1.73 -3.02
N LYS A 267 -25.01 0.77 -3.95
CA LYS A 267 -24.33 0.82 -5.26
C LYS A 267 -24.49 2.15 -5.99
N LEU A 268 -25.72 2.64 -6.16
CA LEU A 268 -25.99 3.89 -6.89
C LEU A 268 -25.41 5.12 -6.17
N ASN A 269 -25.35 5.09 -4.84
CA ASN A 269 -24.73 6.15 -4.05
C ASN A 269 -23.21 6.11 -4.21
N LEU A 270 -22.61 4.91 -4.20
CA LEU A 270 -21.18 4.72 -4.43
C LEU A 270 -20.77 5.18 -5.83
N GLU A 271 -21.55 4.84 -6.85
CA GLU A 271 -21.30 5.29 -8.22
C GLU A 271 -21.30 6.81 -8.32
N ARG A 272 -22.23 7.49 -7.65
CA ARG A 272 -22.31 8.95 -7.63
C ARG A 272 -21.21 9.61 -6.81
N GLU A 273 -20.94 9.09 -5.62
CA GLU A 273 -19.99 9.68 -4.69
C GLU A 273 -18.55 9.52 -5.16
N TYR A 274 -18.22 8.34 -5.69
CA TYR A 274 -16.86 8.02 -6.10
C TYR A 274 -16.63 8.19 -7.60
N SER A 275 -17.67 8.52 -8.38
CA SER A 275 -17.62 8.61 -9.86
C SER A 275 -17.12 7.32 -10.51
N ILE A 276 -17.40 6.18 -9.89
CA ILE A 276 -17.02 4.84 -10.35
C ILE A 276 -18.22 4.15 -10.98
N LYS A 277 -18.00 3.25 -11.93
CA LYS A 277 -19.06 2.35 -12.41
C LYS A 277 -18.95 1.04 -11.64
N VAL A 278 -19.75 0.87 -10.58
CA VAL A 278 -19.73 -0.36 -9.79
C VAL A 278 -20.48 -1.43 -10.58
N ILE A 279 -19.78 -2.35 -11.24
CA ILE A 279 -20.47 -3.44 -11.94
C ILE A 279 -21.14 -4.37 -10.93
N MET A 280 -20.35 -4.92 -10.00
CA MET A 280 -20.82 -5.79 -8.92
C MET A 280 -19.85 -5.71 -7.73
N PRO A 281 -20.35 -5.64 -6.49
CA PRO A 281 -19.47 -5.74 -5.34
C PRO A 281 -18.97 -7.18 -5.14
N ARG A 282 -17.74 -7.32 -4.64
CA ARG A 282 -17.14 -8.58 -4.20
C ARG A 282 -16.54 -8.39 -2.82
N ILE A 283 -16.27 -9.50 -2.13
CA ILE A 283 -15.60 -9.48 -0.83
C ILE A 283 -14.45 -10.48 -0.84
N LYS A 284 -13.26 -10.04 -0.45
CA LYS A 284 -12.14 -10.92 -0.14
C LYS A 284 -11.98 -10.97 1.39
N ILE A 285 -12.10 -12.15 1.96
CA ILE A 285 -11.93 -12.38 3.39
C ILE A 285 -10.50 -12.87 3.60
N ILE A 286 -9.69 -12.12 4.34
CA ILE A 286 -8.34 -12.54 4.74
C ILE A 286 -8.41 -13.09 6.16
N VAL A 287 -8.26 -14.41 6.34
CA VAL A 287 -8.50 -15.06 7.62
C VAL A 287 -7.75 -16.38 7.77
N GLY A 288 -7.28 -16.65 8.98
CA GLY A 288 -6.77 -17.96 9.36
C GLY A 288 -5.46 -18.35 8.67
N SER A 289 -5.00 -19.56 8.97
CA SER A 289 -3.83 -20.20 8.37
C SER A 289 -4.21 -21.57 7.81
N ASN A 290 -3.64 -21.93 6.65
CA ASN A 290 -3.77 -23.26 6.04
C ASN A 290 -2.47 -24.08 6.12
N ARG A 291 -1.44 -23.58 6.81
CA ARG A 291 -0.10 -24.19 6.94
C ARG A 291 -0.12 -25.66 7.33
N HIS A 292 -1.06 -26.03 8.20
CA HIS A 292 -1.18 -27.39 8.76
C HIS A 292 -2.34 -28.19 8.17
N PHE A 293 -2.94 -27.73 7.07
CA PHE A 293 -4.00 -28.49 6.43
C PHE A 293 -3.48 -29.81 5.86
N ASP A 294 -4.23 -30.89 6.07
CA ASP A 294 -4.11 -32.10 5.28
C ASP A 294 -4.81 -31.93 3.92
N ASP A 295 -4.72 -32.93 3.05
CA ASP A 295 -5.31 -32.86 1.71
C ASP A 295 -6.83 -32.79 1.72
N ALA A 296 -7.49 -33.43 2.69
CA ALA A 296 -8.94 -33.38 2.83
C ALA A 296 -9.43 -32.00 3.31
N GLN A 297 -8.67 -31.32 4.18
CA GLN A 297 -8.90 -29.93 4.58
C GLN A 297 -8.69 -28.97 3.41
N ARG A 298 -7.61 -29.14 2.63
CA ARG A 298 -7.37 -28.34 1.41
C ARG A 298 -8.51 -28.51 0.40
N ASP A 299 -8.96 -29.73 0.18
CA ASP A 299 -10.06 -30.02 -0.74
C ASP A 299 -11.39 -29.43 -0.24
N CYS A 300 -11.69 -29.56 1.05
CA CYS A 300 -12.86 -28.93 1.67
C CYS A 300 -12.84 -27.41 1.49
N PHE A 301 -11.70 -26.76 1.80
CA PHE A 301 -11.54 -25.32 1.67
C PHE A 301 -11.65 -24.85 0.22
N ARG A 302 -11.06 -25.59 -0.74
CA ARG A 302 -11.19 -25.32 -2.18
C ARG A 302 -12.63 -25.44 -2.65
N ILE A 303 -13.35 -26.49 -2.21
CA ILE A 303 -14.76 -26.66 -2.56
C ILE A 303 -15.58 -25.51 -1.98
N LEU A 304 -15.41 -25.17 -0.70
CA LEU A 304 -16.08 -24.03 -0.06
C LEU A 304 -15.89 -22.75 -0.89
N ASN A 305 -14.65 -22.37 -1.17
CA ASN A 305 -14.34 -21.18 -1.97
C ASN A 305 -14.95 -21.23 -3.36
N SER A 306 -15.01 -22.40 -4.02
CA SER A 306 -15.66 -22.53 -5.34
C SER A 306 -17.19 -22.34 -5.32
N LYS A 307 -17.82 -22.42 -4.13
CA LYS A 307 -19.27 -22.28 -3.96
C LYS A 307 -19.69 -20.92 -3.41
N LEU A 308 -18.74 -20.12 -2.94
CA LEU A 308 -18.98 -18.74 -2.52
C LEU A 308 -18.95 -17.83 -3.76
N ASN A 309 -20.12 -17.38 -4.20
CA ASN A 309 -20.22 -16.40 -5.28
C ASN A 309 -19.92 -15.00 -4.72
N SER A 310 -19.07 -14.23 -5.42
CA SER A 310 -18.67 -12.87 -5.04
C SER A 310 -17.96 -12.75 -3.68
N ILE A 311 -17.69 -13.86 -3.00
CA ILE A 311 -16.92 -13.92 -1.76
C ILE A 311 -15.75 -14.88 -1.98
N GLN A 312 -14.54 -14.45 -1.66
CA GLN A 312 -13.35 -15.27 -1.72
C GLN A 312 -12.69 -15.33 -0.35
N VAL A 313 -12.45 -16.52 0.20
CA VAL A 313 -11.68 -16.68 1.44
C VAL A 313 -10.22 -16.93 1.08
N ILE A 314 -9.31 -16.14 1.64
CA ILE A 314 -7.86 -16.19 1.40
C ILE A 314 -7.21 -16.31 2.77
N THR A 315 -6.31 -17.28 2.95
CA THR A 315 -5.54 -17.41 4.19
C THR A 315 -4.28 -16.55 4.15
N TYR A 316 -3.68 -16.29 5.31
CA TYR A 316 -2.42 -15.55 5.33
C TYR A 316 -1.26 -16.31 4.66
N ASP A 317 -1.30 -17.65 4.66
CA ASP A 317 -0.33 -18.47 3.93
C ASP A 317 -0.56 -18.39 2.40
N ASP A 318 -1.80 -18.18 1.94
CA ASP A 318 -2.09 -17.89 0.54
C ASP A 318 -1.49 -16.54 0.12
N LEU A 319 -1.56 -15.50 0.98
CA LEU A 319 -0.89 -14.22 0.73
C LEU A 319 0.62 -14.38 0.61
N VAL A 320 1.26 -15.14 1.50
CA VAL A 320 2.69 -15.47 1.39
C VAL A 320 2.98 -16.15 0.04
N SER A 321 2.12 -17.06 -0.38
CA SER A 321 2.24 -17.74 -1.68
C SER A 321 2.08 -16.79 -2.86
N TYR A 322 1.14 -15.85 -2.81
CA TYR A 322 0.99 -14.79 -3.82
C TYR A 322 2.24 -13.93 -3.92
N GLY A 323 2.82 -13.54 -2.79
CA GLY A 323 4.09 -12.82 -2.77
C GLY A 323 5.21 -13.59 -3.47
N TYR A 324 5.35 -14.88 -3.18
CA TYR A 324 6.36 -15.71 -3.87
C TYR A 324 6.11 -15.86 -5.37
N LEU A 325 4.84 -15.94 -5.79
CA LEU A 325 4.50 -15.94 -7.22
C LEU A 325 4.89 -14.62 -7.90
N ILE A 326 4.68 -13.48 -7.23
CA ILE A 326 5.09 -12.17 -7.72
C ILE A 326 6.62 -12.11 -7.85
N LEU A 327 7.38 -12.54 -6.83
CA LEU A 327 8.85 -12.57 -6.90
C LEU A 327 9.37 -13.36 -8.09
N LYS A 328 8.75 -14.51 -8.38
CA LYS A 328 9.13 -15.37 -9.48
C LYS A 328 8.94 -14.72 -10.86
N GLN A 329 8.06 -13.73 -10.97
CA GLN A 329 7.89 -12.97 -12.22
C GLN A 329 9.08 -12.05 -12.50
N TYR A 330 9.79 -11.60 -11.46
CA TYR A 330 10.98 -10.74 -11.59
C TYR A 330 12.29 -11.53 -11.82
N GLU A 331 12.25 -12.86 -11.77
CA GLU A 331 13.42 -13.73 -12.00
C GLU A 331 13.58 -14.15 -13.47
N ASN A 332 12.62 -13.80 -14.35
CA ASN A 332 12.58 -14.21 -15.77
C ASN A 332 12.99 -13.10 -16.74
#